data_AF-A0A1B3SL63-F1
#
_entry.id   AF-A0A1B3SL63-F1
#
_cell.length_a   1.000
_cell.length_b   1.000
_cell.length_c   1.000
_cell.angle_alpha   90.00
_cell.angle_beta   90.00
_cell.angle_gamma   90.00
#
_symmetry.space_group_name_H-M   'P 1'
#
loop_
_entity.id
_entity.type
_entity.pdbx_description
1 polymer ?
#
loop_
_entity_poly.entity_id
_entity_poly.type
_entity_poly.pdbx_seq_one_letter_code
_entity_poly.pdbx_strand_id
1 'polypeptide(L)'
;MKKLISLLAFSSVLVGSASSAMSCKNTEPSWIETTNKPTTKEELIKQATSYLDGHIDYLNKYNLDCEQENSCYETKTLEEFNLGNENWQKYMVYEFTWRYVYGYIWNTTFEESDILTIKSEKHEDYADQEFYLQPFTKEALDEQYKNVIGKGEEDLGIYKVNENYYKYYELVYKWATS
;
A
#
# COMPACT_ATOMS: atom_id res chain seq x y z
N MET A 1 43.40 -51.16 -29.97
CA MET A 1 43.04 -49.85 -29.37
C MET A 1 44.13 -49.49 -28.37
N LYS A 2 45.10 -48.63 -28.76
CA LYS A 2 45.36 -47.28 -28.20
C LYS A 2 45.22 -47.24 -26.66
N LYS A 3 46.33 -47.24 -25.90
CA LYS A 3 47.05 -46.07 -25.30
C LYS A 3 46.10 -45.25 -24.39
N LEU A 4 46.35 -44.85 -23.14
CA LEU A 4 47.54 -44.57 -22.32
C LEU A 4 47.01 -44.44 -20.85
N ILE A 5 47.57 -45.07 -19.82
CA ILE A 5 48.54 -44.56 -18.82
C ILE A 5 48.18 -43.25 -18.08
N SER A 6 48.20 -43.40 -16.75
CA SER A 6 48.48 -42.47 -15.64
C SER A 6 47.64 -41.21 -15.43
N LEU A 7 47.04 -41.05 -14.25
CA LEU A 7 47.62 -40.75 -12.91
C LEU A 7 47.74 -39.23 -12.71
N LEU A 8 47.24 -38.77 -11.56
CA LEU A 8 47.67 -37.67 -10.68
C LEU A 8 46.40 -36.97 -10.14
N ALA A 9 46.03 -37.14 -8.87
CA ALA A 9 46.68 -36.71 -7.63
C ALA A 9 46.42 -35.21 -7.32
N PHE A 10 45.67 -35.02 -6.22
CA PHE A 10 45.64 -33.90 -5.27
C PHE A 10 45.26 -32.49 -5.73
N SER A 11 44.27 -31.93 -5.01
CA SER A 11 44.55 -30.79 -4.11
C SER A 11 43.35 -30.51 -3.21
N SER A 12 43.59 -30.56 -1.90
CA SER A 12 42.71 -30.05 -0.85
C SER A 12 42.71 -28.52 -0.85
N VAL A 13 41.54 -27.91 -0.59
CA VAL A 13 41.45 -26.53 -0.10
C VAL A 13 40.60 -26.53 1.17
N LEU A 14 41.24 -26.13 2.28
CA LEU A 14 40.63 -25.80 3.56
C LEU A 14 40.01 -24.40 3.54
N VAL A 15 38.81 -24.31 4.11
CA VAL A 15 38.25 -23.31 5.04
C VAL A 15 38.42 -21.81 4.75
N GLY A 16 37.27 -21.13 4.64
CA GLY A 16 37.12 -19.70 4.91
C GLY A 16 35.66 -19.37 5.20
N SER A 17 35.38 -19.01 6.45
CA SER A 17 34.08 -18.68 7.03
C SER A 17 33.39 -17.47 6.40
N ALA A 18 32.08 -17.54 6.21
CA ALA A 18 31.22 -16.35 6.14
C ALA A 18 29.86 -16.71 6.72
N SER A 19 29.48 -15.97 7.75
CA SER A 19 28.14 -15.82 8.31
C SER A 19 27.10 -15.96 7.20
N SER A 20 26.14 -16.87 7.37
CA SER A 20 24.97 -16.91 6.49
C SER A 20 24.28 -15.55 6.61
N ALA A 21 24.51 -14.73 5.59
CA ALA A 21 23.91 -13.44 5.39
C ALA A 21 22.40 -13.59 5.57
N MET A 22 21.87 -12.82 6.51
CA MET A 22 20.44 -12.54 6.64
C MET A 22 19.96 -12.14 5.24
N SER A 23 19.15 -12.99 4.62
CA SER A 23 18.64 -12.78 3.27
C SER A 23 17.82 -11.50 3.25
N CYS A 24 18.47 -10.40 2.90
CA CYS A 24 17.87 -9.10 2.63
C CYS A 24 17.11 -9.17 1.31
N LYS A 25 15.93 -9.81 1.32
CA LYS A 25 14.93 -9.72 0.25
C LYS A 25 13.53 -9.88 0.85
N ASN A 26 13.13 -8.92 1.67
CA ASN A 26 11.72 -8.54 1.76
C ASN A 26 11.51 -7.33 0.83
N THR A 27 11.68 -7.52 -0.46
CA THR A 27 11.04 -6.65 -1.45
C THR A 27 9.75 -7.34 -1.82
N GLU A 28 8.71 -7.12 -1.00
CA GLU A 28 7.35 -7.38 -1.44
C GLU A 28 7.15 -6.66 -2.78
N PRO A 29 6.46 -7.28 -3.75
CA PRO A 29 6.01 -6.57 -4.94
C PRO A 29 5.30 -5.30 -4.51
N SER A 30 5.57 -4.17 -5.18
CA SER A 30 4.86 -2.93 -4.91
C SER A 30 3.39 -3.13 -5.28
N TRP A 31 2.56 -3.39 -4.27
CA TRP A 31 1.12 -3.59 -4.46
C TRP A 31 0.40 -2.26 -4.76
N ILE A 32 1.09 -1.13 -4.56
CA ILE A 32 0.74 0.17 -5.14
C ILE A 32 1.68 0.50 -6.30
N GLU A 33 1.10 0.91 -7.42
CA GLU A 33 1.83 1.38 -8.58
C GLU A 33 1.31 2.77 -8.97
N THR A 34 2.18 3.77 -8.93
CA THR A 34 1.87 5.07 -9.51
C THR A 34 2.03 4.98 -11.02
N THR A 35 0.93 5.20 -11.76
CA THR A 35 0.95 5.30 -13.22
C THR A 35 1.24 6.73 -13.66
N ASN A 36 1.23 6.98 -14.98
CA ASN A 36 1.21 8.36 -15.47
C ASN A 36 0.01 9.12 -14.89
N LYS A 37 0.22 10.39 -14.53
CA LYS A 37 -0.88 11.28 -14.11
C LYS A 37 -1.99 11.25 -15.17
N PRO A 38 -3.26 11.13 -14.78
CA PRO A 38 -4.35 11.12 -15.75
C PRO A 38 -4.36 12.46 -16.49
N THR A 39 -4.45 12.38 -17.82
CA THR A 39 -4.53 13.54 -18.71
C THR A 39 -5.95 13.79 -19.19
N THR A 40 -6.85 12.80 -19.02
CA THR A 40 -8.28 12.92 -19.28
C THR A 40 -9.10 12.56 -18.04
N LYS A 41 -10.37 13.00 -18.01
CA LYS A 41 -11.29 12.67 -16.91
C LYS A 41 -11.60 11.17 -16.89
N GLU A 42 -11.71 10.55 -18.06
CA GLU A 42 -11.92 9.10 -18.17
C GLU A 42 -10.74 8.30 -17.60
N GLU A 43 -9.50 8.76 -17.83
CA GLU A 43 -8.31 8.16 -17.22
C GLU A 43 -8.32 8.31 -15.71
N LEU A 44 -8.69 9.50 -15.19
CA LEU A 44 -8.81 9.72 -13.75
C LEU A 44 -9.86 8.80 -13.13
N ILE A 45 -11.06 8.71 -13.72
CA ILE A 45 -12.14 7.86 -13.22
C ILE A 45 -11.66 6.42 -13.18
N LYS A 46 -11.09 5.91 -14.28
CA LYS A 46 -10.61 4.53 -14.36
C LYS A 46 -9.53 4.24 -13.32
N GLN A 47 -8.56 5.14 -13.16
CA GLN A 47 -7.49 4.96 -12.18
C GLN A 47 -8.04 5.04 -10.75
N ALA A 48 -8.88 6.04 -10.42
CA ALA A 48 -9.50 6.17 -9.11
C ALA A 48 -10.37 4.94 -8.76
N THR A 49 -11.16 4.44 -9.70
CA THR A 49 -11.95 3.20 -9.54
C THR A 49 -11.07 1.99 -9.24
N SER A 50 -9.92 1.84 -9.92
CA SER A 50 -8.99 0.75 -9.61
C SER A 50 -8.45 0.81 -8.18
N TYR A 51 -8.24 2.01 -7.63
CA TYR A 51 -7.82 2.17 -6.23
C TYR A 51 -9.00 1.99 -5.26
N LEU A 52 -10.22 2.36 -5.64
CA LEU A 52 -11.43 2.04 -4.89
C LEU A 52 -11.63 0.51 -4.79
N ASP A 53 -11.46 -0.23 -5.88
CA ASP A 53 -11.58 -1.69 -5.88
C ASP A 53 -10.53 -2.33 -4.95
N GLY A 54 -9.32 -1.77 -4.92
CA GLY A 54 -8.28 -2.17 -3.97
C GLY A 54 -8.64 -1.84 -2.52
N HIS A 55 -9.22 -0.66 -2.26
CA HIS A 55 -9.75 -0.30 -0.94
C HIS A 55 -10.79 -1.33 -0.46
N ILE A 56 -11.74 -1.71 -1.31
CA ILE A 56 -12.77 -2.70 -0.99
C ILE A 56 -12.15 -4.10 -0.78
N ASP A 57 -11.19 -4.51 -1.62
CA ASP A 57 -10.48 -5.79 -1.47
C ASP A 57 -9.85 -5.91 -0.07
N TYR A 58 -9.16 -4.86 0.39
CA TYR A 58 -8.48 -4.88 1.69
C TYR A 58 -9.42 -4.65 2.87
N LEU A 59 -10.54 -3.92 2.69
CA LEU A 59 -11.60 -3.85 3.68
C LEU A 59 -12.19 -5.25 3.96
N ASN A 60 -12.52 -5.99 2.90
CA ASN A 60 -13.07 -7.34 3.03
C ASN A 60 -12.07 -8.30 3.72
N LYS A 61 -10.77 -8.23 3.37
CA LYS A 61 -9.72 -9.02 4.04
C LYS A 61 -9.55 -8.63 5.51
N TYR A 62 -9.54 -7.34 5.82
CA TYR A 62 -9.46 -6.85 7.19
C TYR A 62 -10.65 -7.32 8.03
N ASN A 63 -11.87 -7.31 7.48
CA ASN A 63 -13.05 -7.84 8.16
C ASN A 63 -12.91 -9.34 8.46
N LEU A 64 -12.35 -10.12 7.52
CA LEU A 64 -12.04 -11.54 7.76
C LEU A 64 -10.99 -11.73 8.86
N ASP A 65 -9.95 -10.89 8.89
CA ASP A 65 -8.96 -10.91 9.97
C ASP A 65 -9.61 -10.59 11.32
N CYS A 66 -10.54 -9.62 11.36
CA CYS A 66 -11.30 -9.27 12.57
C CYS A 66 -12.15 -10.46 13.05
N GLU A 67 -12.84 -11.15 12.15
CA GLU A 67 -13.66 -12.32 12.51
C GLU A 67 -12.81 -13.47 13.06
N GLN A 68 -11.64 -13.70 12.47
CA GLN A 68 -10.69 -14.72 12.94
C GLN A 68 -10.07 -14.34 14.29
N GLU A 69 -9.60 -13.09 14.43
CA GLU A 69 -9.06 -12.60 15.69
C GLU A 69 -10.13 -12.34 16.74
N ASN A 70 -11.44 -12.27 16.42
CA ASN A 70 -12.57 -12.19 17.38
C ASN A 70 -12.64 -13.40 18.32
N SER A 71 -11.93 -14.48 17.98
CA SER A 71 -11.66 -15.59 18.89
C SER A 71 -10.50 -15.36 19.89
N CYS A 72 -9.77 -14.24 19.77
CA CYS A 72 -8.49 -13.91 20.43
C CYS A 72 -8.44 -12.50 21.07
N TYR A 73 -9.51 -11.68 21.06
CA TYR A 73 -9.54 -10.27 21.56
C TYR A 73 -9.26 -10.11 23.07
N GLU A 74 -8.92 -11.16 23.81
CA GLU A 74 -8.75 -11.08 25.26
C GLU A 74 -7.52 -10.23 25.69
N THR A 75 -6.66 -9.76 24.78
CA THR A 75 -5.39 -9.11 25.16
C THR A 75 -4.96 -7.85 24.38
N LYS A 76 -5.71 -7.37 23.37
CA LYS A 76 -5.35 -6.18 22.57
C LYS A 76 -6.49 -5.17 22.48
N THR A 77 -6.15 -3.88 22.44
CA THR A 77 -7.07 -2.80 22.04
C THR A 77 -7.33 -2.84 20.53
N LEU A 78 -8.45 -2.25 20.09
CA LEU A 78 -8.76 -2.11 18.66
C LEU A 78 -7.67 -1.34 17.91
N GLU A 79 -7.09 -0.32 18.55
CA GLU A 79 -5.99 0.46 18.00
C GLU A 79 -4.73 -0.37 17.81
N GLU A 80 -4.34 -1.17 18.80
CA GLU A 80 -3.21 -2.12 18.68
C GLU A 80 -3.43 -3.15 17.57
N PHE A 81 -4.66 -3.63 17.44
CA PHE A 81 -5.02 -4.55 16.37
C PHE A 81 -4.88 -3.89 14.99
N ASN A 82 -5.47 -2.70 14.81
CA ASN A 82 -5.43 -1.95 13.55
C ASN A 82 -3.99 -1.63 13.13
N LEU A 83 -3.19 -1.11 14.07
CA LEU A 83 -1.80 -0.72 13.79
C LEU A 83 -0.89 -1.93 13.57
N GLY A 84 -1.26 -3.12 14.05
CA GLY A 84 -0.57 -4.39 13.77
C GLY A 84 -1.10 -5.17 12.57
N ASN A 85 -2.25 -4.78 11.99
CA ASN A 85 -2.90 -5.50 10.91
C ASN A 85 -2.48 -4.97 9.53
N GLU A 86 -1.92 -5.86 8.71
CA GLU A 86 -1.43 -5.52 7.38
C GLU A 86 -2.55 -5.10 6.40
N ASN A 87 -3.70 -5.78 6.46
CA ASN A 87 -4.84 -5.47 5.58
C ASN A 87 -5.47 -4.13 5.96
N TRP A 88 -5.51 -3.77 7.24
CA TRP A 88 -5.92 -2.43 7.70
C TRP A 88 -4.99 -1.35 7.12
N GLN A 89 -3.68 -1.55 7.24
CA GLN A 89 -2.70 -0.60 6.72
C GLN A 89 -2.83 -0.42 5.19
N LYS A 90 -3.01 -1.52 4.44
CA LYS A 90 -3.25 -1.45 2.99
C LYS A 90 -4.57 -0.74 2.66
N TYR A 91 -5.65 -1.10 3.35
CA TYR A 91 -6.96 -0.46 3.24
C TYR A 91 -6.86 1.06 3.37
N MET A 92 -6.13 1.55 4.37
CA MET A 92 -5.96 2.98 4.63
C MET A 92 -5.12 3.69 3.55
N VAL A 93 -4.11 3.03 2.95
CA VAL A 93 -3.33 3.64 1.86
C VAL A 93 -4.16 3.73 0.58
N TYR A 94 -4.94 2.69 0.27
CA TYR A 94 -5.86 2.74 -0.87
C TYR A 94 -6.93 3.81 -0.68
N GLU A 95 -7.51 3.93 0.53
CA GLU A 95 -8.45 5.02 0.85
C GLU A 95 -7.83 6.38 0.59
N PHE A 96 -6.62 6.60 1.13
CA PHE A 96 -5.92 7.87 0.95
C PHE A 96 -5.74 8.21 -0.53
N THR A 97 -5.34 7.20 -1.30
CA THR A 97 -5.04 7.37 -2.72
C THR A 97 -6.31 7.64 -3.55
N TRP A 98 -7.31 6.76 -3.47
CA TRP A 98 -8.51 6.92 -4.30
C TRP A 98 -9.28 8.19 -3.93
N ARG A 99 -9.36 8.53 -2.63
CA ARG A 99 -10.24 9.62 -2.16
C ARG A 99 -9.57 10.99 -2.16
N TYR A 100 -8.37 11.10 -1.61
CA TYR A 100 -7.75 12.40 -1.36
C TYR A 100 -6.79 12.78 -2.47
N VAL A 101 -5.95 11.83 -2.92
CA VAL A 101 -5.00 12.09 -4.01
C VAL A 101 -5.73 12.30 -5.34
N TYR A 102 -6.63 11.41 -5.74
CA TYR A 102 -7.39 11.66 -6.98
C TYR A 102 -8.39 12.80 -6.83
N GLY A 103 -8.88 13.09 -5.62
CA GLY A 103 -9.71 14.26 -5.35
C GLY A 103 -8.95 15.57 -5.54
N TYR A 104 -7.67 15.59 -5.17
CA TYR A 104 -6.78 16.71 -5.48
C TYR A 104 -6.55 16.86 -6.99
N ILE A 105 -6.24 15.76 -7.69
CA ILE A 105 -6.04 15.79 -9.16
C ILE A 105 -7.31 16.24 -9.88
N TRP A 106 -8.47 15.77 -9.44
CA TRP A 106 -9.78 16.21 -9.93
C TRP A 106 -9.94 17.72 -9.85
N ASN A 107 -9.59 18.30 -8.69
CA ASN A 107 -9.67 19.74 -8.50
C ASN A 107 -8.61 20.54 -9.28
N THR A 108 -7.36 20.10 -9.28
CA THR A 108 -6.25 20.93 -9.78
C THR A 108 -5.94 20.74 -11.26
N THR A 109 -6.09 19.53 -11.79
CA THR A 109 -5.78 19.23 -13.20
C THR A 109 -6.96 19.51 -14.10
N PHE A 110 -8.17 19.23 -13.61
CA PHE A 110 -9.40 19.35 -14.40
C PHE A 110 -10.25 20.56 -14.00
N GLU A 111 -9.82 21.35 -13.01
CA GLU A 111 -10.51 22.55 -12.49
C GLU A 111 -11.93 22.27 -11.98
N GLU A 112 -12.15 21.07 -11.45
CA GLU A 112 -13.47 20.62 -11.02
C GLU A 112 -13.74 20.92 -9.55
N SER A 113 -14.91 21.48 -9.27
CA SER A 113 -15.38 21.77 -7.91
C SER A 113 -16.54 20.89 -7.46
N ASP A 114 -17.08 20.07 -8.38
CA ASP A 114 -18.20 19.19 -8.09
C ASP A 114 -17.73 17.85 -7.53
N ILE A 115 -18.56 17.24 -6.69
CA ILE A 115 -18.34 15.89 -6.20
C ILE A 115 -18.58 14.91 -7.36
N LEU A 116 -17.61 14.05 -7.61
CA LEU A 116 -17.71 12.99 -8.59
C LEU A 116 -18.11 11.68 -7.91
N THR A 117 -19.22 11.08 -8.36
CA THR A 117 -19.58 9.71 -7.94
C THR A 117 -18.78 8.70 -8.75
N ILE A 118 -18.08 7.81 -8.05
CA ILE A 118 -17.39 6.65 -8.63
C ILE A 118 -18.05 5.37 -8.12
N LYS A 119 -17.96 4.30 -8.91
CA LYS A 119 -18.51 2.98 -8.59
C LYS A 119 -17.43 1.94 -8.71
N SER A 120 -17.50 0.94 -7.85
CA SER A 120 -16.70 -0.28 -7.96
C SER A 120 -17.00 -0.99 -9.28
N GLU A 121 -15.96 -1.41 -9.99
CA GLU A 121 -16.09 -2.22 -11.21
C GLU A 121 -15.92 -3.72 -10.93
N LYS A 122 -15.29 -4.06 -9.80
CA LYS A 122 -14.92 -5.44 -9.46
C LYS A 122 -15.88 -6.12 -8.48
N HIS A 123 -16.47 -5.35 -7.56
CA HIS A 123 -17.23 -5.89 -6.44
C HIS A 123 -18.73 -5.65 -6.61
N GLU A 124 -19.46 -6.70 -7.02
CA GLU A 124 -20.92 -6.65 -7.25
C GLU A 124 -21.71 -6.28 -6.00
N ASP A 125 -21.28 -6.77 -4.82
CA ASP A 125 -21.91 -6.44 -3.53
C ASP A 125 -21.84 -4.94 -3.18
N TYR A 126 -20.95 -4.21 -3.87
CA TYR A 126 -20.75 -2.77 -3.72
C TYR A 126 -21.22 -1.98 -4.96
N ALA A 127 -21.88 -2.63 -5.94
CA ALA A 127 -22.27 -2.00 -7.21
C ALA A 127 -23.34 -0.90 -7.06
N ASP A 128 -24.20 -1.03 -6.04
CA ASP A 128 -25.23 -0.05 -5.69
C ASP A 128 -24.73 1.01 -4.68
N GLN A 129 -23.50 0.86 -4.18
CA GLN A 129 -22.91 1.84 -3.27
C GLN A 129 -22.28 2.98 -4.05
N GLU A 130 -22.67 4.20 -3.72
CA GLU A 130 -22.07 5.41 -4.28
C GLU A 130 -20.85 5.80 -3.45
N PHE A 131 -19.70 5.86 -4.09
CA PHE A 131 -18.46 6.38 -3.51
C PHE A 131 -18.20 7.76 -4.09
N TYR A 132 -17.74 8.67 -3.24
CA TYR A 132 -17.63 10.09 -3.59
C TYR A 132 -16.18 10.53 -3.63
N LEU A 133 -15.73 10.93 -4.81
CA LEU A 133 -14.50 11.65 -5.00
C LEU A 133 -14.76 13.14 -4.79
N GLN A 134 -14.35 13.64 -3.62
CA GLN A 134 -14.46 15.06 -3.29
C GLN A 134 -13.27 15.83 -3.87
N PRO A 135 -13.48 17.03 -4.40
CA PRO A 135 -12.37 17.89 -4.83
C PRO A 135 -11.58 18.39 -3.61
N PHE A 136 -10.26 18.22 -3.65
CA PHE A 136 -9.36 18.69 -2.59
C PHE A 136 -8.45 19.81 -3.07
N THR A 137 -8.34 20.87 -2.27
CA THR A 137 -7.27 21.85 -2.44
C THR A 137 -5.94 21.25 -1.99
N LYS A 138 -4.82 21.89 -2.37
CA LYS A 138 -3.49 21.50 -1.88
C LYS A 138 -3.41 21.51 -0.36
N GLU A 139 -3.95 22.55 0.29
CA GLU A 139 -3.94 22.69 1.75
C GLU A 139 -4.68 21.55 2.43
N ALA A 140 -5.84 21.16 1.90
CA ALA A 140 -6.61 20.05 2.45
C ALA A 140 -5.92 18.70 2.23
N LEU A 141 -5.27 18.48 1.07
CA LEU A 141 -4.44 17.28 0.86
C LEU A 141 -3.24 17.25 1.82
N ASP A 142 -2.56 18.39 2.02
CA ASP A 142 -1.42 18.51 2.95
C ASP A 142 -1.84 18.20 4.38
N GLU A 143 -3.02 18.66 4.82
CA GLU A 143 -3.58 18.35 6.13
C GLU A 143 -3.85 16.85 6.28
N GLN A 144 -4.46 16.21 5.28
CA GLN A 144 -4.72 14.77 5.32
C GLN A 144 -3.44 13.95 5.35
N TYR A 145 -2.44 14.34 4.54
CA TYR A 145 -1.11 13.72 4.58
C TYR A 145 -0.45 13.88 5.96
N LYS A 146 -0.47 15.09 6.53
CA LYS A 146 0.05 15.35 7.88
C LYS A 146 -0.70 14.58 8.96
N ASN A 147 -2.02 14.40 8.86
CA ASN A 147 -2.77 13.63 9.83
C ASN A 147 -2.40 12.14 9.78
N VAL A 148 -2.07 11.61 8.60
CA VAL A 148 -1.60 10.23 8.47
C VAL A 148 -0.15 10.07 8.97
N ILE A 149 0.76 10.97 8.58
CA ILE A 149 2.18 10.90 8.94
C ILE A 149 2.44 11.35 10.39
N GLY A 150 1.76 12.40 10.84
CA GLY A 150 1.90 12.99 12.17
C GLY A 150 1.32 12.11 13.27
N LYS A 151 0.23 11.38 12.99
CA LYS A 151 -0.17 10.25 13.84
C LYS A 151 0.92 9.18 13.90
N GLY A 152 1.66 8.99 12.82
CA GLY A 152 2.82 8.10 12.83
C GLY A 152 3.90 8.48 13.83
N GLU A 153 4.24 9.75 14.00
CA GLU A 153 5.29 10.11 14.97
C GLU A 153 4.85 9.91 16.44
N GLU A 154 3.57 10.10 16.77
CA GLU A 154 3.02 9.79 18.10
C GLU A 154 2.77 8.29 18.31
N ASP A 155 2.23 7.60 17.30
CA ASP A 155 1.92 6.17 17.33
C ASP A 155 3.17 5.30 17.29
N LEU A 156 4.26 5.71 16.60
CA LEU A 156 5.53 4.96 16.53
C LEU A 156 6.21 4.79 17.90
N GLY A 157 5.89 5.64 18.88
CA GLY A 157 6.38 5.54 20.25
C GLY A 157 5.65 4.51 21.12
N ILE A 158 4.43 4.10 20.74
CA ILE A 158 3.53 3.27 21.56
C ILE A 158 3.14 1.98 20.81
N TYR A 159 3.01 2.04 19.49
CA TYR A 159 2.53 0.98 18.61
C TYR A 159 3.47 0.82 17.42
N LYS A 160 3.89 -0.41 17.14
CA LYS A 160 4.79 -0.71 16.00
C LYS A 160 4.01 -0.62 14.68
N VAL A 161 3.67 0.59 14.25
CA VAL A 161 3.23 0.81 12.87
C VAL A 161 4.35 0.37 11.95
N ASN A 162 4.02 -0.37 10.89
CA ASN A 162 5.02 -0.77 9.92
C ASN A 162 5.44 0.48 9.11
N GLU A 163 6.63 1.01 9.42
CA GLU A 163 7.21 2.21 8.81
C GLU A 163 7.22 2.18 7.27
N ASN A 164 7.12 1.00 6.66
CA ASN A 164 7.04 0.88 5.21
C ASN A 164 5.73 1.43 4.64
N TYR A 165 4.64 1.49 5.41
CA TYR A 165 3.35 2.01 4.94
C TYR A 165 3.36 3.52 4.73
N TYR A 166 4.07 4.26 5.59
CA TYR A 166 4.28 5.71 5.41
C TYR A 166 4.98 6.05 4.10
N LYS A 167 5.87 5.18 3.61
CA LYS A 167 6.53 5.37 2.32
C LYS A 167 5.53 5.32 1.16
N TYR A 168 4.45 4.55 1.27
CA TYR A 168 3.41 4.53 0.22
C TYR A 168 2.56 5.79 0.25
N TYR A 169 2.19 6.31 1.42
CA TYR A 169 1.55 7.62 1.54
C TYR A 169 2.42 8.73 0.95
N GLU A 170 3.70 8.75 1.29
CA GLU A 170 4.66 9.70 0.75
C GLU A 170 4.82 9.55 -0.77
N LEU A 171 4.88 8.32 -1.28
CA LEU A 171 4.97 8.03 -2.71
C LEU A 171 3.79 8.62 -3.48
N VAL A 172 2.55 8.32 -3.07
CA VAL A 172 1.36 8.79 -3.80
C VAL A 172 1.12 10.29 -3.62
N TYR A 173 1.48 10.85 -2.45
CA TYR A 173 1.43 12.30 -2.20
C TYR A 173 2.42 13.06 -3.10
N LYS A 174 3.69 12.62 -3.15
CA LYS A 174 4.71 13.21 -4.01
C LYS A 174 4.34 13.07 -5.48
N TRP A 175 3.85 11.90 -5.87
CA TRP A 175 3.34 11.67 -7.22
C TRP A 175 2.25 12.69 -7.58
N ALA A 176 1.25 12.90 -6.71
CA ALA A 176 0.18 13.85 -6.97
C ALA A 176 0.69 15.30 -7.12
N THR A 177 1.65 15.69 -6.29
CA THR A 177 2.10 17.09 -6.12
C THR A 177 3.31 17.50 -6.94
N SER A 178 3.98 16.56 -7.63
CA SER A 178 5.16 16.81 -8.47
C SER A 178 4.89 17.52 -9.80
#